data_AF-A0A7C3QC45-F1
#
_entry.id   AF-A0A7C3QC45-F1
#
_cell.length_a   1.000
_cell.length_b   1.000
_cell.length_c   1.000
_cell.angle_alpha   90.00
_cell.angle_beta   90.00
_cell.angle_gamma   90.00
#
_symmetry.space_group_name_H-M   'P 1'
#
loop_
_entity.id
_entity.type
_entity.pdbx_description
1 polymer ?
#
loop_
_entity_poly.entity_id
_entity_poly.type
_entity_poly.pdbx_seq_one_letter_code
_entity_poly.pdbx_strand_id
1 'polypeptide(L)'
;PGPTLGACLSDSIKNPQLRVETQVYVLVNDRNAGDFIELTQHGEKNGYQQALNIPADTGTPVQYAGSTTGPGYNEKGSPFQVTWSVRPKVAKVDIASVGKWCEDNVFEEDHAHGVRNLVMNPDLLSEIKQ
;
A
#
# COMPACT_ATOMS: atom_id res chain seq x y z
N PRO A 1 -4.59 13.72 -4.13
CA PRO A 1 -4.86 12.27 -4.09
C PRO A 1 -6.23 12.03 -4.72
N GLY A 2 -6.47 10.86 -5.30
CA GLY A 2 -7.74 10.54 -5.94
C GLY A 2 -7.78 9.07 -6.37
N PRO A 3 -8.91 8.63 -6.94
CA PRO A 3 -9.11 7.23 -7.33
C PRO A 3 -8.09 6.80 -8.39
N THR A 4 -7.55 5.59 -8.20
CA THR A 4 -6.60 4.93 -9.11
C THR A 4 -5.27 5.69 -9.32
N LEU A 5 -4.34 5.05 -10.03
CA LEU A 5 -3.11 5.73 -10.47
C LEU A 5 -3.36 6.83 -11.51
N GLY A 6 -4.55 6.90 -12.11
CA GLY A 6 -4.91 7.96 -13.05
C GLY A 6 -4.76 9.36 -12.46
N ALA A 7 -4.97 9.52 -11.15
CA ALA A 7 -4.76 10.78 -10.44
C ALA A 7 -3.29 11.27 -10.44
N CYS A 8 -2.34 10.39 -10.77
CA CYS A 8 -0.90 10.70 -10.86
C CYS A 8 -0.42 10.89 -12.30
N LEU A 9 -1.27 10.70 -13.31
CA LEU A 9 -0.91 10.75 -14.73
C LEU A 9 -1.35 12.06 -15.37
N SER A 10 -0.65 12.48 -16.42
CA SER A 10 -1.05 13.59 -17.28
C SER A 10 -0.81 13.23 -18.75
N ASP A 11 -1.40 13.97 -19.68
CA ASP A 11 -1.21 13.75 -21.12
C ASP A 11 0.28 13.79 -21.52
N SER A 12 1.07 14.58 -20.80
CA SER A 12 2.52 14.73 -21.00
C SER A 12 3.36 13.69 -20.24
N ILE A 13 2.81 13.01 -19.22
CA ILE A 13 3.54 12.05 -18.38
C ILE A 13 2.72 10.77 -18.23
N LYS A 14 2.96 9.83 -19.15
CA LYS A 14 2.26 8.54 -19.18
C LYS A 14 2.92 7.44 -18.36
N ASN A 15 4.16 7.64 -17.88
CA ASN A 15 4.89 6.69 -17.04
C ASN A 15 5.76 7.44 -16.02
N PRO A 16 5.17 8.03 -14.97
CA PRO A 16 5.93 8.69 -13.92
C PRO A 16 6.78 7.68 -13.14
N GLN A 17 7.87 8.16 -12.53
CA GLN A 17 8.58 7.35 -11.53
C GLN A 17 7.73 7.26 -10.28
N LEU A 18 7.34 6.03 -9.91
CA LEU A 18 6.54 5.77 -8.72
C LEU A 18 7.37 5.03 -7.68
N ARG A 19 7.26 5.49 -6.44
CA ARG A 19 7.73 4.77 -5.26
C ARG A 19 6.52 4.26 -4.50
N VAL A 20 6.50 2.97 -4.20
CA VAL A 20 5.44 2.33 -3.42
C VAL A 20 5.95 2.07 -2.01
N GLU A 21 5.29 2.66 -1.02
CA GLU A 21 5.52 2.36 0.40
C GLU A 21 4.48 1.35 0.88
N THR A 22 4.93 0.26 1.49
CA THR A 22 4.07 -0.85 1.90
C THR A 22 4.23 -1.17 3.37
N GLN A 23 3.08 -1.34 4.03
CA GLN A 23 2.95 -1.76 5.42
C GLN A 23 2.20 -3.08 5.49
N VAL A 24 2.53 -3.90 6.50
CA VAL A 24 1.81 -5.14 6.79
C VAL A 24 1.04 -4.93 8.09
N TYR A 25 -0.28 -5.07 8.03
CA TYR A 25 -1.16 -4.93 9.19
C TYR A 25 -1.86 -6.25 9.51
N VAL A 26 -2.03 -6.52 10.80
CA VAL A 26 -2.98 -7.53 11.28
C VAL A 26 -4.19 -6.81 11.85
N LEU A 27 -5.35 -7.13 11.28
CA LEU A 27 -6.62 -6.59 11.75
C LEU A 27 -7.04 -7.31 13.03
N VAL A 28 -7.30 -6.54 14.08
CA VAL A 28 -7.72 -7.03 15.39
C VAL A 28 -9.00 -6.34 15.82
N ASN A 29 -9.82 -7.04 16.60
CA ASN A 29 -10.98 -6.43 17.27
C ASN A 29 -10.56 -5.86 18.63
N ASP A 30 -9.74 -4.80 18.60
CA ASP A 30 -9.20 -4.11 19.78
C ASP A 30 -9.13 -2.61 19.50
N ARG A 31 -9.93 -1.83 20.21
CA ARG A 31 -10.00 -0.37 20.06
C ARG A 31 -8.73 0.36 20.52
N ASN A 32 -7.79 -0.33 21.18
CA ASN A 32 -6.48 0.23 21.54
C ASN A 32 -5.41 -0.04 20.47
N ALA A 33 -5.74 -0.79 19.40
CA ALA A 33 -4.87 -0.95 18.25
C ALA A 33 -4.82 0.33 17.40
N GLY A 34 -3.95 0.36 16.38
CA GLY A 34 -3.84 1.54 15.52
C GLY A 34 -5.13 1.86 14.77
N ASP A 35 -5.41 3.14 14.59
CA ASP A 35 -6.55 3.64 13.81
C ASP A 35 -6.16 3.79 12.34
N PHE A 36 -6.85 3.08 11.45
CA PHE A 36 -6.57 3.10 10.01
C PHE A 36 -6.83 4.47 9.36
N ILE A 37 -7.79 5.24 9.86
CA ILE A 37 -8.07 6.60 9.37
C ILE A 37 -6.89 7.50 9.69
N GLU A 38 -6.33 7.40 10.90
CA GLU A 38 -5.11 8.15 11.27
C GLU A 38 -3.91 7.71 10.43
N LEU A 39 -3.69 6.41 10.29
CA LEU A 39 -2.57 5.85 9.52
C LEU A 39 -2.60 6.24 8.02
N THR A 40 -3.79 6.41 7.46
CA THR A 40 -4.00 6.76 6.04
C THR A 40 -4.15 8.25 5.78
N GLN A 41 -3.98 9.10 6.80
CA GLN A 41 -3.98 10.54 6.62
C GLN A 41 -2.94 10.95 5.58
N HIS A 42 -3.39 11.79 4.66
CA HIS A 42 -2.55 12.42 3.65
C HIS A 42 -2.70 13.93 3.71
N GLY A 43 -1.68 14.62 3.25
CA GLY A 43 -1.70 16.08 3.18
C GLY A 43 -0.47 16.60 2.46
N GLU A 44 -0.38 17.92 2.40
CA GLU A 44 0.78 18.56 1.78
C GLU A 44 1.94 18.65 2.77
N LYS A 45 3.13 18.22 2.33
CA LYS A 45 4.39 18.43 3.04
C LYS A 45 5.43 18.89 2.04
N ASN A 46 6.04 20.05 2.30
CA ASN A 46 7.02 20.67 1.42
C ASN A 46 6.53 20.87 -0.04
N GLY A 47 5.25 21.23 -0.24
CA GLY A 47 4.68 21.44 -1.56
C GLY A 47 4.21 20.18 -2.30
N TYR A 48 4.28 19.00 -1.66
CA TYR A 48 3.89 17.73 -2.27
C TYR A 48 2.85 17.00 -1.42
N GLN A 49 1.90 16.34 -2.08
CA GLN A 49 0.97 15.41 -1.43
C GLN A 49 1.75 14.20 -0.89
N GLN A 50 1.56 13.86 0.38
CA GLN A 50 2.28 12.81 1.10
C GLN A 50 1.32 12.08 2.04
N ALA A 51 1.58 10.80 2.29
CA ALA A 51 1.01 10.10 3.42
C ALA A 51 1.76 10.53 4.69
N LEU A 52 1.03 11.05 5.68
CA LEU A 52 1.61 11.76 6.82
C LEU A 52 2.04 10.81 7.94
N ASN A 53 1.31 9.71 8.12
CA ASN A 53 1.38 8.86 9.30
C ASN A 53 1.77 7.41 8.99
N ILE A 54 2.47 7.17 7.87
CA ILE A 54 3.00 5.84 7.58
C ILE A 54 3.94 5.41 8.72
N PRO A 55 3.70 4.26 9.37
CA PRO A 55 4.57 3.76 10.44
C PRO A 55 6.02 3.59 9.97
N ALA A 56 6.94 4.09 10.79
CA ALA A 56 8.38 4.03 10.53
C ALA A 56 9.12 2.98 11.38
N ASP A 57 8.43 2.37 12.33
CA ASP A 57 8.93 1.43 13.34
C ASP A 57 8.67 -0.05 13.01
N THR A 58 8.06 -0.34 11.86
CA THR A 58 7.79 -1.69 11.35
C THR A 58 9.00 -2.35 10.65
N GLY A 59 10.21 -1.99 11.08
CA GLY A 59 11.48 -2.56 10.59
C GLY A 59 12.07 -1.85 9.36
N THR A 60 13.32 -2.19 9.03
CA THR A 60 14.03 -1.67 7.85
C THR A 60 13.34 -2.17 6.58
N PRO A 61 12.99 -1.28 5.64
CA PRO A 61 12.28 -1.68 4.43
C PRO A 61 13.15 -2.51 3.50
N VAL A 62 12.55 -3.56 2.93
CA VAL A 62 13.09 -4.32 1.80
C VAL A 62 12.77 -3.56 0.53
N GLN A 63 13.79 -3.19 -0.23
CA GLN A 63 13.63 -2.40 -1.45
C GLN A 63 13.97 -3.22 -2.69
N TYR A 64 13.12 -3.13 -3.70
CA TYR A 64 13.34 -3.82 -4.98
C TYR A 64 12.62 -3.12 -6.13
N ALA A 65 13.16 -3.26 -7.33
CA ALA A 65 12.50 -2.82 -8.55
C ALA A 65 11.39 -3.81 -8.93
N GLY A 66 10.23 -3.31 -9.33
CA GLY A 66 9.11 -4.13 -9.75
C GLY A 66 8.14 -3.35 -10.62
N SER A 67 6.90 -3.80 -10.66
CA SER A 67 5.80 -3.10 -11.31
C SER A 67 4.61 -2.96 -10.37
N THR A 68 3.60 -2.19 -10.77
CA THR A 68 2.32 -2.16 -10.03
C THR A 68 1.56 -3.48 -10.22
N THR A 69 0.65 -3.80 -9.31
CA THR A 69 -0.04 -5.10 -9.28
C THR A 69 -1.17 -5.22 -10.31
N GLY A 70 -1.50 -4.14 -11.04
CA GLY A 70 -2.62 -4.10 -11.98
C GLY A 70 -3.99 -4.22 -11.31
N PRO A 71 -5.08 -3.93 -12.03
CA PRO A 71 -6.45 -3.94 -11.48
C PRO A 71 -7.06 -5.36 -11.39
N GLY A 72 -6.37 -6.40 -11.85
CA GLY A 72 -6.93 -7.74 -11.89
C GLY A 72 -5.87 -8.82 -11.89
N TYR A 73 -6.27 -10.02 -11.49
CA TYR A 73 -5.38 -11.18 -11.43
C TYR A 73 -5.23 -11.81 -12.82
N ASN A 74 -4.11 -11.53 -13.48
CA ASN A 74 -3.74 -12.11 -14.77
C ASN A 74 -2.21 -12.13 -14.93
N GLU A 75 -1.72 -12.74 -16.01
CA GLU A 75 -0.28 -12.87 -16.30
C GLU A 75 0.30 -11.67 -17.06
N LYS A 76 -0.50 -10.63 -17.35
CA LYS A 76 -0.03 -9.42 -18.00
C LYS A 76 0.56 -8.50 -16.95
N GLY A 77 1.89 -8.36 -16.99
CA GLY A 77 2.60 -7.41 -16.14
C GLY A 77 2.10 -5.98 -16.36
N SER A 78 2.03 -5.21 -15.28
CA SER A 78 1.75 -3.78 -15.37
C SER A 78 2.84 -3.05 -16.19
N PRO A 79 2.47 -2.07 -17.03
CA PRO A 79 3.44 -1.27 -17.77
C PRO A 79 4.22 -0.29 -16.87
N PHE A 80 3.77 -0.06 -15.63
CA PHE A 80 4.38 0.91 -14.73
C PHE A 80 5.52 0.26 -13.95
N GLN A 81 6.73 0.81 -14.12
CA GLN A 81 7.91 0.41 -13.37
C GLN A 81 7.97 1.22 -12.08
N VAL A 82 8.13 0.53 -10.95
CA VAL A 82 8.12 1.15 -9.63
C VAL A 82 9.26 0.65 -8.76
N THR A 83 9.64 1.43 -7.77
CA THR A 83 10.46 0.95 -6.66
C THR A 83 9.55 0.65 -5.48
N TRP A 84 9.58 -0.61 -5.02
CA TRP A 84 8.87 -1.03 -3.81
C TRP A 84 9.74 -0.81 -2.58
N SER A 85 9.10 -0.43 -1.48
CA SER A 85 9.66 -0.29 -0.14
C SER A 85 8.72 -1.00 0.82
N VAL A 86 9.03 -2.26 1.18
CA VAL A 86 8.16 -3.12 1.99
C VAL A 86 8.72 -3.27 3.38
N ARG A 87 7.97 -2.81 4.39
CA ARG A 87 8.37 -2.98 5.79
C ARG A 87 7.98 -4.37 6.32
N PRO A 88 8.91 -5.11 6.94
CA PRO A 88 8.72 -6.54 7.20
C PRO A 88 7.96 -6.85 8.49
N LYS A 89 7.88 -5.93 9.44
CA LYS A 89 7.18 -6.17 10.71
C LYS A 89 5.72 -5.75 10.63
N VAL A 90 4.92 -6.41 11.45
CA VAL A 90 3.47 -6.22 11.49
C VAL A 90 3.10 -5.18 12.56
N ALA A 91 2.18 -4.28 12.23
CA ALA A 91 1.45 -3.49 13.21
C ALA A 91 -0.01 -3.98 13.34
N LYS A 92 -0.59 -3.83 14.53
CA LYS A 92 -2.01 -4.16 14.77
C LYS A 92 -2.88 -2.95 14.46
N VAL A 93 -3.97 -3.18 13.74
CA VAL A 93 -4.94 -2.13 13.37
C VAL A 93 -6.33 -2.56 13.80
N ASP A 94 -7.11 -1.64 14.37
CA ASP A 94 -8.49 -1.90 14.75
C ASP A 94 -9.35 -2.12 13.50
N ILE A 95 -9.96 -3.29 13.37
CA ILE A 95 -10.81 -3.64 12.23
C ILE A 95 -12.00 -2.68 12.05
N ALA A 96 -12.51 -2.10 13.14
CA ALA A 96 -13.61 -1.14 13.06
C ALA A 96 -13.19 0.15 12.33
N SER A 97 -11.95 0.60 12.52
CA SER A 97 -11.42 1.79 11.83
C SER A 97 -11.25 1.58 10.33
N VAL A 98 -10.87 0.37 9.90
CA VAL A 98 -10.81 -0.01 8.49
C VAL A 98 -12.20 0.01 7.87
N GLY A 99 -13.19 -0.59 8.55
CA GLY A 99 -14.57 -0.58 8.08
C GLY A 99 -15.10 0.84 7.86
N LYS A 100 -14.85 1.75 8.81
CA LYS A 100 -15.23 3.16 8.68
C LYS A 100 -14.50 3.87 7.54
N TRP A 101 -13.22 3.57 7.31
CA TRP A 101 -12.47 4.15 6.20
C TRP A 101 -13.03 3.71 4.82
N CYS A 102 -13.52 2.48 4.72
CA CYS A 102 -14.18 1.97 3.51
C CYS A 102 -15.56 2.62 3.23
N GLU A 103 -16.16 3.32 4.21
CA GLU A 103 -17.44 4.01 3.98
C GLU A 103 -17.26 5.31 3.17
N ASP A 104 -16.13 6.00 3.37
CA ASP A 104 -15.83 7.27 2.70
C ASP A 104 -14.32 7.56 2.73
N ASN A 105 -13.69 7.52 1.56
CA ASN A 105 -12.31 7.99 1.37
C ASN A 105 -12.10 8.55 -0.04
N VAL A 106 -11.10 9.40 -0.19
CA VAL A 106 -10.78 10.12 -1.45
C VAL A 106 -10.37 9.19 -2.61
N PHE A 107 -10.10 7.91 -2.32
CA PHE A 107 -9.68 6.93 -3.31
C PHE A 107 -10.84 6.11 -3.87
N GLU A 108 -12.06 6.31 -3.34
CA GLU A 108 -13.27 5.53 -3.69
C GLU A 108 -13.13 4.02 -3.38
N GLU A 109 -12.32 3.68 -2.37
CA GLU A 109 -12.06 2.30 -1.98
C GLU A 109 -13.07 1.82 -0.93
N ASP A 110 -13.86 0.80 -1.24
CA ASP A 110 -14.95 0.33 -0.37
C ASP A 110 -14.81 -1.14 0.09
N HIS A 111 -13.79 -1.87 -0.39
CA HIS A 111 -13.58 -3.28 -0.03
C HIS A 111 -12.11 -3.73 -0.16
N ALA A 112 -11.83 -4.94 0.33
CA ALA A 112 -10.54 -5.59 0.12
C ALA A 112 -10.46 -6.21 -1.29
N HIS A 113 -9.45 -5.80 -2.07
CA HIS A 113 -9.25 -6.25 -3.46
C HIS A 113 -8.77 -7.69 -3.65
N GLY A 114 -8.38 -8.38 -2.58
CA GLY A 114 -7.84 -9.73 -2.71
C GLY A 114 -7.76 -10.50 -1.41
N VAL A 115 -8.15 -11.76 -1.48
CA VAL A 115 -7.91 -12.76 -0.43
C VAL A 115 -6.97 -13.80 -1.02
N ARG A 116 -5.82 -14.05 -0.37
CA ARG A 116 -4.86 -15.06 -0.80
C ARG A 116 -4.30 -15.83 0.38
N ASN A 117 -3.99 -17.10 0.14
CA ASN A 117 -3.19 -17.89 1.06
C ASN A 117 -1.73 -17.41 1.03
N LEU A 118 -1.03 -17.60 2.14
CA LEU A 118 0.41 -17.37 2.18
C LEU A 118 1.10 -18.26 1.13
N VAL A 119 2.05 -17.69 0.39
CA VAL A 119 2.89 -18.47 -0.53
C VAL A 119 3.86 -19.30 0.32
N MET A 120 3.66 -20.61 0.33
CA MET A 120 4.46 -21.55 1.13
C MET A 120 5.54 -22.28 0.31
N ASN A 121 5.43 -22.28 -1.03
CA ASN A 121 6.40 -22.95 -1.90
C ASN A 121 7.69 -22.11 -1.98
N PRO A 122 8.83 -22.59 -1.47
CA PRO A 122 10.09 -21.86 -1.50
C PRO A 122 10.55 -21.49 -2.92
N ASP A 123 10.21 -22.28 -3.93
CA ASP A 123 10.58 -22.01 -5.34
C ASP A 123 9.89 -20.77 -5.90
N LEU A 124 8.80 -20.33 -5.27
CA LEU A 124 8.06 -19.11 -5.62
C LEU A 124 8.45 -17.90 -4.76
N LEU A 125 9.40 -18.06 -3.83
CA LEU A 125 9.86 -17.02 -2.93
C LEU A 125 11.25 -16.53 -3.35
N SER A 126 11.40 -15.22 -3.48
CA SER A 126 12.72 -14.62 -3.63
C SER A 126 13.38 -14.45 -2.26
N GLU A 127 14.69 -14.69 -2.19
CA GLU A 127 15.47 -14.43 -1.00
C GLU A 127 15.48 -12.92 -0.70
N ILE A 128 15.02 -12.54 0.48
CA ILE A 128 15.10 -11.17 0.96
C ILE A 128 16.48 -10.97 1.60
N LYS A 129 17.31 -10.12 0.98
CA LYS A 129 18.57 -9.66 1.58
C LYS A 129 18.33 -8.32 2.25
N GLN A 130 18.46 -8.28 3.58
CA GLN A 130 18.39 -7.06 4.40
C GLN A 130 19.77 -6.57 4.78
#